data_AF-A0A847MKF3-F1
#
_entry.id   AF-A0A847MKF3-F1
#
_cell.length_a   1.000
_cell.length_b   1.000
_cell.length_c   1.000
_cell.angle_alpha   90.00
_cell.angle_beta   90.00
_cell.angle_gamma   90.00
#
_symmetry.space_group_name_H-M   'P 1'
#
loop_
_entity.id
_entity.type
_entity.pdbx_description
1 polymer ?
#
loop_
_entity_poly.entity_id
_entity_poly.type
_entity_poly.pdbx_seq_one_letter_code
_entity_poly.pdbx_strand_id
1 'polypeptide(L)'
;LEPEFKRQLSKQQFENEQHFLEACLEEEKRLALEQRQQDIKEQKNTLTERLKEVNNNLNELAQQQQSTTPKALELCRSELEELERQKAELHASRGRDSEKLSNHRDALSRLAEQNQRIQAQEKETNRWRMLHELIGSADGKKYRNFAQSLTFELVLHYANLQLAQMSDRYALRIDHKATSKLELAVEDHYQGGEIRSVKNLSGGESFIVSLALALGLSQMVAGNMRLESLFLDEGFGTLDEDSLDIALSSLANLHQSGKTIGIISHVPALKERISTHIQVIPMSAGRSRIEGPGVNAV
;
A
#
# COMPACT_ATOMS: atom_id res chain seq x y z
N LEU A 1 24.39 23.15 29.54
CA LEU A 1 23.04 22.70 29.94
C LEU A 1 22.47 21.68 28.94
N GLU A 2 22.27 22.02 27.65
CA GLU A 2 21.79 21.06 26.62
C GLU A 2 22.61 19.76 26.41
N PRO A 3 23.96 19.76 26.37
CA PRO A 3 24.71 18.53 26.10
C PRO A 3 24.69 17.55 27.28
N GLU A 4 24.47 18.05 28.49
CA GLU A 4 24.43 17.24 29.72
C GLU A 4 23.06 16.58 29.89
N PHE A 5 21.99 17.30 29.53
CA PHE A 5 20.61 16.79 29.49
C PHE A 5 20.45 15.64 28.50
N LYS A 6 20.94 15.79 27.25
CA LYS A 6 20.92 14.70 26.25
C LYS A 6 21.70 13.46 26.70
N ARG A 7 22.82 13.67 27.40
CA ARG A 7 23.65 12.58 27.93
C ARG A 7 22.93 11.83 29.06
N GLN A 8 22.19 12.52 29.93
CA GLN A 8 21.37 11.88 30.96
C GLN A 8 20.13 11.17 30.40
N LEU A 9 19.46 11.74 29.39
CA LEU A 9 18.35 11.09 28.67
C LEU A 9 18.76 9.72 28.11
N SER A 10 19.90 9.66 27.43
CA SER A 10 20.45 8.41 26.89
C SER A 10 20.86 7.40 27.97
N LYS A 11 21.27 7.88 29.16
CA LYS A 11 21.67 7.04 30.30
C LYS A 11 20.47 6.39 31.00
N GLN A 12 19.34 7.08 30.99
CA GLN A 12 18.07 6.65 31.60
C GLN A 12 17.13 5.99 30.57
N GLN A 13 17.62 5.66 29.38
CA GLN A 13 16.89 4.97 28.30
C GLN A 13 15.68 5.74 27.74
N PHE A 14 15.66 7.08 27.83
CA PHE A 14 14.65 7.90 27.16
C PHE A 14 15.16 8.28 25.76
N GLU A 15 14.37 7.99 24.72
CA GLU A 15 14.75 8.24 23.32
C GLU A 15 14.74 9.74 22.99
N ASN A 16 13.67 10.45 23.38
CA ASN A 16 13.46 11.87 23.07
C ASN A 16 12.83 12.63 24.26
N GLU A 17 12.92 13.96 24.25
CA GLU A 17 12.36 14.84 25.29
C GLU A 17 10.83 14.67 25.49
N GLN A 18 10.07 14.42 24.40
CA GLN A 18 8.64 14.10 24.49
C GLN A 18 8.35 12.80 25.26
N HIS A 19 9.18 11.76 25.07
CA HIS A 19 9.02 10.49 25.77
C HIS A 19 9.33 10.63 27.27
N PHE A 20 10.23 11.55 27.62
CA PHE A 20 10.48 11.93 29.02
C PHE A 20 9.27 12.68 29.62
N LEU A 21 8.68 13.62 28.89
CA LEU A 21 7.51 14.38 29.34
C LEU A 21 6.25 13.51 29.52
N GLU A 22 6.03 12.52 28.66
CA GLU A 22 4.92 11.56 28.77
C GLU A 22 5.08 10.56 29.93
N ALA A 23 6.33 10.25 30.32
CA ALA A 23 6.65 9.40 31.46
C ALA A 23 6.64 10.17 32.80
N CYS A 24 6.65 11.50 32.77
CA CYS A 24 6.56 12.33 33.96
C CYS A 24 5.15 12.24 34.55
N LEU A 25 5.05 11.87 35.83
CA LEU A 25 3.79 12.07 36.57
C LEU A 25 3.42 13.56 36.54
N GLU A 26 2.12 13.84 36.37
CA GLU A 26 1.56 15.18 36.56
C GLU A 26 2.06 15.79 37.88
N GLU A 27 2.47 17.05 37.83
CA GLU A 27 3.15 17.73 38.92
C GLU A 27 2.34 17.67 40.23
N GLU A 28 1.02 17.82 40.15
CA GLU A 28 0.10 17.68 41.30
C GLU A 28 0.16 16.28 41.93
N LYS A 29 0.17 15.22 41.11
CA LYS A 29 0.22 13.82 41.60
C LYS A 29 1.59 13.49 42.19
N ARG A 30 2.67 13.99 41.58
CA ARG A 30 4.04 13.84 42.09
C ARG A 30 4.20 14.54 43.43
N LEU A 31 3.78 15.81 43.53
CA LEU A 31 3.82 16.59 44.76
C LEU A 31 2.97 15.96 45.86
N ALA A 32 1.75 15.51 45.55
CA ALA A 32 0.90 14.83 46.53
C ALA A 32 1.52 13.54 47.08
N LEU A 33 2.20 12.76 46.23
CA LEU A 33 2.91 11.54 46.66
C LEU A 33 4.18 11.83 47.44
N GLU A 34 4.96 12.86 47.06
CA GLU A 34 6.13 13.34 47.82
C GLU A 34 5.73 13.84 49.21
N GLN A 35 4.67 14.63 49.28
CA GLN A 35 4.15 15.20 50.53
C GLN A 35 3.62 14.09 51.45
N ARG A 36 2.89 13.12 50.88
CA ARG A 36 2.46 11.91 51.62
C ARG A 36 3.66 11.09 52.12
N GLN A 37 4.72 10.97 51.33
CA GLN A 37 5.94 10.27 51.74
C GLN A 37 6.66 11.00 52.88
N GLN A 38 6.73 12.34 52.81
CA GLN A 38 7.27 13.18 53.87
C GLN A 38 6.47 13.06 55.16
N ASP A 39 5.14 13.19 55.09
CA ASP A 39 4.26 13.04 56.26
C ASP A 39 4.46 11.69 56.96
N ILE A 40 4.52 10.61 56.19
CA ILE A 40 4.74 9.26 56.73
C ILE A 40 6.14 9.14 57.35
N LYS A 41 7.15 9.78 56.75
CA LYS A 41 8.53 9.77 57.27
C LYS A 41 8.63 10.57 58.57
N GLU A 42 7.99 11.72 58.64
CA GLU A 42 7.91 12.56 59.84
C GLU A 42 7.16 11.83 60.95
N GLN A 43 5.98 11.27 60.68
CA GLN A 43 5.23 10.47 61.65
C GLN A 43 6.05 9.28 62.16
N LYS A 44 6.77 8.58 61.27
CA LYS A 44 7.67 7.49 61.67
C LYS A 44 8.77 8.00 62.59
N ASN A 45 9.41 9.11 62.28
CA ASN A 45 10.48 9.68 63.10
C ASN A 45 9.94 10.09 64.48
N THR A 46 8.81 10.80 64.53
CA THR A 46 8.15 11.22 65.77
C THR A 46 7.77 10.02 66.63
N LEU A 47 7.22 8.96 66.05
CA LEU A 47 6.89 7.71 66.78
C LEU A 47 8.16 6.99 67.26
N THR A 48 9.25 7.05 66.50
CA THR A 48 10.53 6.43 66.88
C THR A 48 11.19 7.19 68.04
N GLU A 49 11.12 8.52 68.02
CA GLU A 49 11.59 9.38 69.11
C GLU A 49 10.75 9.19 70.37
N ARG A 50 9.41 9.16 70.24
CA ARG A 50 8.51 8.84 71.37
C ARG A 50 8.74 7.46 71.95
N LEU A 51 8.95 6.42 71.13
CA LEU A 51 9.33 5.09 71.63
C LEU A 51 10.63 5.15 72.41
N LYS A 52 11.62 5.92 71.94
CA LYS A 52 12.91 6.07 72.62
C LYS A 52 12.77 6.81 73.95
N GLU A 53 11.93 7.85 73.99
CA GLU A 53 11.62 8.62 75.19
C GLU A 53 10.86 7.78 76.22
N VAL A 54 9.81 7.07 75.81
CA VAL A 54 9.05 6.13 76.66
C VAL A 54 9.96 5.02 77.21
N ASN A 55 10.86 4.47 76.38
CA ASN A 55 11.79 3.43 76.82
C ASN A 55 12.84 3.97 77.82
N ASN A 56 13.31 5.20 77.63
CA ASN A 56 14.17 5.88 78.60
C ASN A 56 13.42 6.14 79.91
N ASN A 57 12.19 6.64 79.86
CA ASN A 57 11.34 6.87 81.03
C ASN A 57 11.03 5.56 81.77
N LEU A 58 10.77 4.46 81.06
CA LEU A 58 10.60 3.13 81.66
C LEU A 58 11.88 2.65 82.36
N ASN A 59 13.06 2.90 81.77
CA ASN A 59 14.35 2.56 82.39
C ASN A 59 14.64 3.43 83.63
N GLU A 60 14.32 4.72 83.59
CA GLU A 60 14.44 5.64 84.73
C GLU A 60 13.47 5.29 85.86
N LEU A 61 12.20 4.97 85.53
CA LEU A 61 11.20 4.51 86.50
C LEU A 61 11.56 3.14 87.08
N ALA A 62 12.16 2.24 86.29
CA ALA A 62 12.69 0.97 86.78
C ALA A 62 13.90 1.17 87.72
N GLN A 63 14.73 2.20 87.51
CA GLN A 63 15.79 2.58 88.44
C GLN A 63 15.26 3.29 89.70
N GLN A 64 14.12 3.99 89.61
CA GLN A 64 13.45 4.65 90.74
C GLN A 64 12.58 3.72 91.61
N GLN A 65 12.48 2.42 91.28
CA GLN A 65 11.67 1.42 92.01
C GLN A 65 12.12 1.13 93.47
N GLN A 66 13.07 1.86 94.05
CA GLN A 66 13.27 1.87 95.49
C GLN A 66 12.26 2.75 96.25
N SER A 67 11.47 3.63 95.61
CA SER A 67 10.40 4.37 96.30
C SER A 67 9.31 4.90 95.35
N THR A 68 8.14 4.25 95.37
CA THR A 68 6.79 4.70 94.91
C THR A 68 6.45 4.75 93.40
N THR A 69 5.59 3.81 92.97
CA THR A 69 4.24 3.95 92.33
C THR A 69 4.03 2.95 91.16
N PRO A 70 3.33 1.81 91.35
CA PRO A 70 3.13 0.78 90.32
C PRO A 70 2.33 1.24 89.08
N LYS A 71 1.44 2.23 89.24
CA LYS A 71 0.45 2.62 88.24
C LYS A 71 1.02 3.39 87.03
N ALA A 72 2.08 4.18 87.24
CA ALA A 72 2.69 4.99 86.18
C ALA A 72 3.52 4.13 85.20
N LEU A 73 4.21 3.10 85.70
CA LEU A 73 4.92 2.11 84.89
C LEU A 73 3.97 1.26 84.03
N GLU A 74 2.80 0.91 84.57
CA GLU A 74 1.79 0.12 83.86
C GLU A 74 1.13 0.92 82.72
N LEU A 75 0.85 2.21 82.94
CA LEU A 75 0.40 3.15 81.89
C LEU A 75 1.44 3.28 80.77
N CYS A 76 2.72 3.50 81.13
CA CYS A 76 3.79 3.68 80.15
C CYS A 76 4.06 2.41 79.33
N ARG A 77 3.89 1.21 79.92
CA ARG A 77 3.91 -0.07 79.18
C ARG A 77 2.76 -0.21 78.20
N SER A 78 1.54 0.18 78.59
CA SER A 78 0.38 0.12 77.69
C SER A 78 0.52 1.08 76.49
N GLU A 79 1.11 2.26 76.70
CA GLU A 79 1.41 3.21 75.64
C GLU A 79 2.49 2.69 74.68
N LEU A 80 3.50 1.97 75.20
CA LEU A 80 4.53 1.33 74.39
C LEU A 80 3.94 0.23 73.49
N GLU A 81 3.11 -0.65 74.05
CA GLU A 81 2.44 -1.73 73.29
C GLU A 81 1.54 -1.17 72.18
N GLU A 82 0.80 -0.09 72.46
CA GLU A 82 -0.03 0.58 71.45
C GLU A 82 0.82 1.23 70.35
N LEU A 83 1.94 1.89 70.70
CA LEU A 83 2.86 2.45 69.71
C LEU A 83 3.53 1.38 68.85
N GLU A 84 3.89 0.24 69.45
CA GLU A 84 4.46 -0.90 68.73
C GLU A 84 3.44 -1.49 67.75
N ARG A 85 2.16 -1.59 68.15
CA ARG A 85 1.08 -2.01 67.24
C ARG A 85 0.92 -1.04 66.07
N GLN A 86 0.87 0.27 66.35
CA GLN A 86 0.75 1.31 65.31
C GLN A 86 1.95 1.29 64.34
N LYS A 87 3.16 1.07 64.86
CA LYS A 87 4.37 0.94 64.04
C LYS A 87 4.31 -0.31 63.14
N ALA A 88 3.82 -1.43 63.66
CA ALA A 88 3.65 -2.66 62.87
C ALA A 88 2.62 -2.46 61.74
N GLU A 89 1.48 -1.81 62.03
CA GLU A 89 0.45 -1.49 61.05
C GLU A 89 0.97 -0.55 59.93
N LEU A 90 1.73 0.49 60.28
CA LEU A 90 2.37 1.39 59.33
C LEU A 90 3.39 0.66 58.44
N HIS A 91 4.20 -0.24 59.02
CA HIS A 91 5.15 -1.04 58.26
C HIS A 91 4.44 -1.97 57.27
N ALA A 92 3.36 -2.63 57.68
CA ALA A 92 2.53 -3.45 56.81
C ALA A 92 1.89 -2.63 55.67
N SER A 93 1.39 -1.42 55.96
CA SER A 93 0.82 -0.55 54.93
C SER A 93 1.85 -0.11 53.91
N ARG A 94 3.04 0.30 54.36
CA ARG A 94 4.15 0.67 53.48
C ARG A 94 4.58 -0.49 52.59
N GLY A 95 4.59 -1.71 53.11
CA GLY A 95 4.87 -2.92 52.32
C GLY A 95 3.86 -3.11 51.19
N ARG A 96 2.56 -3.05 51.52
CA ARG A 96 1.47 -3.14 50.54
C ARG A 96 1.55 -2.05 49.47
N ASP A 97 1.83 -0.82 49.85
CA ASP A 97 1.91 0.30 48.91
C ASP A 97 3.15 0.20 48.02
N SER A 98 4.28 -0.25 48.57
CA SER A 98 5.50 -0.51 47.79
C SER A 98 5.30 -1.60 46.74
N GLU A 99 4.60 -2.69 47.09
CA GLU A 99 4.28 -3.78 46.16
C GLU A 99 3.37 -3.29 45.02
N LYS A 100 2.29 -2.55 45.35
CA LYS A 100 1.42 -1.92 44.35
C LYS A 100 2.20 -1.03 43.39
N LEU A 101 3.14 -0.24 43.91
CA LEU A 101 3.95 0.68 43.11
C LEU A 101 4.93 -0.07 42.20
N SER A 102 5.49 -1.19 42.67
CA SER A 102 6.29 -2.10 41.84
C SER A 102 5.47 -2.70 40.70
N ASN A 103 4.30 -3.26 41.02
CA ASN A 103 3.40 -3.85 40.02
C ASN A 103 2.95 -2.81 38.97
N HIS A 104 2.71 -1.57 39.40
CA HIS A 104 2.33 -0.50 38.48
C HIS A 104 3.48 -0.11 37.54
N ARG A 105 4.73 -0.06 38.03
CA ARG A 105 5.91 0.18 37.18
C ARG A 105 6.10 -0.94 36.15
N ASP A 106 5.94 -2.20 36.56
CA ASP A 106 6.04 -3.34 35.65
C ASP A 106 4.94 -3.29 34.59
N ALA A 107 3.72 -2.90 34.97
CA ALA A 107 2.61 -2.73 34.04
C ALA A 107 2.88 -1.60 33.02
N LEU A 108 3.41 -0.46 33.46
CA LEU A 108 3.80 0.64 32.57
C LEU A 108 4.89 0.22 31.59
N SER A 109 5.89 -0.54 32.04
CA SER A 109 6.93 -1.07 31.16
C SER A 109 6.37 -1.99 30.08
N ARG A 110 5.44 -2.88 30.43
CA ARG A 110 4.79 -3.78 29.47
C ARG A 110 3.92 -3.01 28.47
N LEU A 111 3.21 -1.98 28.94
CA LEU A 111 2.37 -1.14 28.10
C LEU A 111 3.22 -0.35 27.09
N ALA A 112 4.36 0.18 27.52
CA ALA A 112 5.32 0.85 26.64
C ALA A 112 5.84 -0.11 25.54
N GLU A 113 6.24 -1.33 25.91
CA GLU A 113 6.68 -2.34 24.94
C GLU A 113 5.55 -2.70 23.94
N GLN A 114 4.32 -2.90 24.41
CA GLN A 114 3.18 -3.18 23.55
C GLN A 114 2.88 -2.03 22.59
N ASN A 115 2.93 -0.78 23.07
CA ASN A 115 2.74 0.40 22.22
C ASN A 115 3.82 0.50 21.14
N GLN A 116 5.08 0.22 21.45
CA GLN A 116 6.14 0.17 20.45
C GLN A 116 5.86 -0.90 19.38
N ARG A 117 5.39 -2.08 19.77
CA ARG A 117 5.01 -3.16 18.83
C ARG A 117 3.81 -2.78 17.97
N ILE A 118 2.80 -2.10 18.53
CA ILE A 118 1.65 -1.58 17.79
C ILE A 118 2.10 -0.54 16.76
N GLN A 119 2.90 0.45 17.17
CA GLN A 119 3.40 1.48 16.26
C GLN A 119 4.25 0.89 15.12
N ALA A 120 5.07 -0.13 15.41
CA ALA A 120 5.82 -0.84 14.37
C ALA A 120 4.88 -1.56 13.38
N GLN A 121 3.86 -2.24 13.89
CA GLN A 121 2.86 -2.93 13.07
C GLN A 121 2.00 -1.97 12.25
N GLU A 122 1.65 -0.80 12.79
CA GLU A 122 0.92 0.25 12.09
C GLU A 122 1.70 0.79 10.89
N LYS A 123 3.02 1.02 11.05
CA LYS A 123 3.89 1.44 9.94
C LYS A 123 3.89 0.41 8.80
N GLU A 124 4.05 -0.87 9.15
CA GLU A 124 4.04 -1.98 8.19
C GLU A 124 2.68 -2.09 7.50
N THR A 125 1.59 -2.04 8.28
CA THR A 125 0.21 -2.10 7.78
C THR A 125 -0.11 -0.92 6.86
N ASN A 126 0.34 0.29 7.20
CA ASN A 126 0.17 1.47 6.36
C ASN A 126 0.93 1.34 5.03
N ARG A 127 2.14 0.76 5.04
CA ARG A 127 2.89 0.47 3.80
C ARG A 127 2.11 -0.49 2.91
N TRP A 128 1.60 -1.57 3.47
CA TRP A 128 0.80 -2.55 2.73
C TRP A 128 -0.53 -1.98 2.25
N ARG A 129 -1.19 -1.14 3.06
CA ARG A 129 -2.41 -0.43 2.67
C ARG A 129 -2.16 0.50 1.48
N MET A 130 -1.10 1.30 1.51
CA MET A 130 -0.74 2.17 0.38
C MET A 130 -0.47 1.36 -0.89
N LEU A 131 0.24 0.24 -0.79
CA LEU A 131 0.46 -0.63 -1.94
C LEU A 131 -0.86 -1.24 -2.46
N HIS A 132 -1.76 -1.62 -1.57
CA HIS A 132 -3.09 -2.12 -1.92
C HIS A 132 -3.94 -1.07 -2.63
N GLU A 133 -3.95 0.16 -2.11
CA GLU A 133 -4.61 1.32 -2.70
C GLU A 133 -4.07 1.69 -4.09
N LEU A 134 -2.80 1.44 -4.37
CA LEU A 134 -2.21 1.71 -5.69
C LEU A 134 -2.44 0.57 -6.68
N ILE A 135 -2.08 -0.66 -6.33
CA ILE A 135 -2.01 -1.78 -7.28
C ILE A 135 -2.58 -3.10 -6.76
N GLY A 136 -2.90 -3.20 -5.48
CA GLY A 136 -3.37 -4.45 -4.89
C GLY A 136 -4.83 -4.76 -5.21
N SER A 137 -5.08 -6.00 -5.61
CA SER A 137 -6.39 -6.63 -5.58
C SER A 137 -6.20 -8.13 -5.34
N ALA A 138 -7.15 -8.79 -4.68
CA ALA A 138 -7.04 -10.23 -4.37
C ALA A 138 -6.94 -11.11 -5.62
N ASP A 139 -7.50 -10.67 -6.74
CA ASP A 139 -7.50 -11.33 -8.04
C ASP A 139 -6.39 -10.83 -8.99
N GLY A 140 -5.57 -9.86 -8.55
CA GLY A 140 -4.54 -9.22 -9.36
C GLY A 140 -5.04 -8.36 -10.53
N LYS A 141 -6.36 -8.17 -10.68
CA LYS A 141 -6.95 -7.39 -11.79
C LYS A 141 -6.48 -5.94 -11.80
N LYS A 142 -6.29 -5.30 -10.65
CA LYS A 142 -5.94 -3.88 -10.59
C LYS A 142 -4.57 -3.60 -11.22
N TYR A 143 -3.55 -4.36 -10.82
CA TYR A 143 -2.22 -4.26 -11.41
C TYR A 143 -2.21 -4.71 -12.88
N ARG A 144 -2.92 -5.80 -13.21
CA ARG A 144 -3.03 -6.30 -14.59
C ARG A 144 -3.62 -5.26 -15.52
N ASN A 145 -4.74 -4.63 -15.15
CA ASN A 145 -5.40 -3.62 -15.96
C ASN A 145 -4.53 -2.37 -16.13
N PHE A 146 -3.76 -1.99 -15.09
CA PHE A 146 -2.79 -0.90 -15.17
C PHE A 146 -1.64 -1.22 -16.15
N ALA A 147 -1.05 -2.41 -16.06
CA ALA A 147 0.00 -2.83 -16.99
C ALA A 147 -0.54 -2.95 -18.43
N GLN A 148 -1.76 -3.46 -18.58
CA GLN A 148 -2.44 -3.53 -19.87
C GLN A 148 -2.74 -2.16 -20.44
N SER A 149 -3.14 -1.16 -19.63
CA SER A 149 -3.39 0.19 -20.14
C SER A 149 -2.12 0.83 -20.69
N LEU A 150 -0.97 0.65 -20.01
CA LEU A 150 0.33 1.12 -20.53
C LEU A 150 0.70 0.42 -21.86
N THR A 151 0.47 -0.89 -21.94
CA THR A 151 0.72 -1.64 -23.18
C THR A 151 -0.23 -1.19 -24.29
N PHE A 152 -1.49 -0.92 -23.95
CA PHE A 152 -2.50 -0.46 -24.89
C PHE A 152 -2.14 0.93 -25.44
N GLU A 153 -1.66 1.86 -24.61
CA GLU A 153 -1.14 3.16 -25.07
C GLU A 153 -0.02 2.98 -26.11
N LEU A 154 0.88 2.02 -25.91
CA LEU A 154 1.94 1.72 -26.86
C LEU A 154 1.40 1.13 -28.17
N VAL A 155 0.41 0.22 -28.11
CA VAL A 155 -0.29 -0.27 -29.30
C VAL A 155 -0.94 0.87 -30.06
N LEU A 156 -1.63 1.78 -29.37
CA LEU A 156 -2.28 2.93 -29.98
C LEU A 156 -1.29 3.89 -30.62
N HIS A 157 -0.11 4.07 -30.02
CA HIS A 157 0.96 4.86 -30.62
C HIS A 157 1.37 4.30 -32.00
N TYR A 158 1.71 3.01 -32.07
CA TYR A 158 2.06 2.38 -33.35
C TYR A 158 0.89 2.33 -34.32
N ALA A 159 -0.33 2.08 -33.83
CA ALA A 159 -1.52 2.08 -34.66
C ALA A 159 -1.78 3.45 -35.28
N ASN A 160 -1.58 4.55 -34.53
CA ASN A 160 -1.71 5.91 -35.06
C ASN A 160 -0.64 6.25 -36.10
N LEU A 161 0.58 5.72 -35.97
CA LEU A 161 1.61 5.89 -37.00
C LEU A 161 1.22 5.22 -38.33
N GLN A 162 0.53 4.09 -38.27
CA GLN A 162 -0.01 3.40 -39.45
C GLN A 162 -1.28 4.07 -39.96
N LEU A 163 -2.17 4.47 -39.05
CA LEU A 163 -3.42 5.14 -39.38
C LEU A 163 -3.15 6.46 -40.10
N ALA A 164 -2.16 7.25 -39.67
CA ALA A 164 -1.78 8.50 -40.32
C ALA A 164 -1.29 8.33 -41.77
N GLN A 165 -0.85 7.13 -42.15
CA GLN A 165 -0.51 6.82 -43.55
C GLN A 165 -1.76 6.47 -44.38
N MET A 166 -2.83 6.00 -43.72
CA MET A 166 -4.08 5.55 -44.33
C MET A 166 -5.17 6.62 -44.38
N SER A 167 -5.26 7.44 -43.32
CA SER A 167 -6.27 8.48 -43.14
C SER A 167 -5.73 9.58 -42.23
N ASP A 168 -5.88 10.83 -42.63
CA ASP A 168 -5.58 12.02 -41.83
C ASP A 168 -6.74 12.44 -40.90
N ARG A 169 -7.94 11.89 -41.15
CA ARG A 169 -9.18 12.26 -40.48
C ARG A 169 -9.26 11.74 -39.04
N TYR A 170 -8.75 10.55 -38.76
CA TYR A 170 -8.93 9.89 -37.48
C TYR A 170 -7.63 9.73 -36.69
N ALA A 171 -7.72 9.96 -35.38
CA ALA A 171 -6.71 9.54 -34.42
C ALA A 171 -7.32 8.63 -33.36
N LEU A 172 -6.63 7.54 -33.03
CA LEU A 172 -7.03 6.58 -32.01
C LEU A 172 -6.59 7.06 -30.63
N ARG A 173 -7.50 7.03 -29.66
CA ARG A 173 -7.24 7.40 -28.27
C ARG A 173 -7.94 6.45 -27.31
N ILE A 174 -7.49 6.46 -26.06
CA ILE A 174 -8.19 5.75 -24.98
C ILE A 174 -9.46 6.54 -24.64
N ASP A 175 -10.58 5.83 -24.52
CA ASP A 175 -11.79 6.42 -23.97
C ASP A 175 -11.66 6.60 -22.46
N HIS A 176 -11.31 7.81 -22.02
CA HIS A 176 -11.21 8.14 -20.59
C HIS A 176 -12.57 8.23 -19.88
N LYS A 177 -13.69 8.25 -20.62
CA LYS A 177 -15.04 8.24 -20.04
C LYS A 177 -15.52 6.81 -19.75
N ALA A 178 -14.89 5.82 -20.36
CA ALA A 178 -15.18 4.43 -20.13
C ALA A 178 -14.72 3.98 -18.73
N THR A 179 -15.47 3.03 -18.14
CA THR A 179 -15.10 2.38 -16.87
C THR A 179 -13.77 1.62 -17.00
N SER A 180 -13.46 1.12 -18.19
CA SER A 180 -12.23 0.41 -18.51
C SER A 180 -11.24 1.31 -19.23
N LYS A 181 -9.99 1.37 -18.75
CA LYS A 181 -8.87 2.06 -19.43
C LYS A 181 -8.37 1.36 -20.71
N LEU A 182 -9.15 0.40 -21.22
CA LEU A 182 -8.84 -0.40 -22.41
C LEU A 182 -9.89 -0.19 -23.51
N GLU A 183 -10.79 0.78 -23.35
CA GLU A 183 -11.76 1.12 -24.39
C GLU A 183 -11.17 2.14 -25.37
N LEU A 184 -11.54 1.97 -26.64
CA LEU A 184 -11.03 2.73 -27.77
C LEU A 184 -12.03 3.81 -28.17
N ALA A 185 -11.53 5.02 -28.38
CA ALA A 185 -12.24 6.12 -29.01
C ALA A 185 -11.47 6.61 -30.24
N VAL A 186 -12.21 7.26 -31.14
CA VAL A 186 -11.66 7.97 -32.29
C VAL A 186 -11.87 9.46 -32.11
N GLU A 187 -10.84 10.24 -32.38
CA GLU A 187 -10.92 11.67 -32.54
C GLU A 187 -11.07 11.97 -34.05
N ASP A 188 -12.14 12.67 -34.41
CA ASP A 188 -12.42 13.07 -35.79
C ASP A 188 -11.90 14.50 -36.02
N HIS A 189 -10.75 14.62 -36.69
CA HIS A 189 -10.12 15.90 -37.02
C HIS A 189 -10.97 16.76 -37.96
N TYR A 190 -11.80 16.15 -38.82
CA TYR A 190 -12.67 16.88 -39.74
C TYR A 190 -13.90 17.47 -39.04
N GLN A 191 -14.19 16.99 -37.81
CA GLN A 191 -15.25 17.51 -36.93
C GLN A 191 -14.66 18.33 -35.77
N GLY A 192 -13.50 18.95 -35.96
CA GLY A 192 -12.88 19.81 -34.96
C GLY A 192 -12.32 19.07 -33.74
N GLY A 193 -11.94 17.80 -33.89
CA GLY A 193 -11.39 16.97 -32.81
C GLY A 193 -12.47 16.34 -31.91
N GLU A 194 -13.67 16.10 -32.45
CA GLU A 194 -14.73 15.45 -31.69
C GLU A 194 -14.36 14.00 -31.36
N ILE A 195 -14.47 13.62 -30.09
CA ILE A 195 -14.20 12.26 -29.62
C ILE A 195 -15.47 11.42 -29.70
N ARG A 196 -15.46 10.38 -30.53
CA ARG A 196 -16.58 9.46 -30.77
C ARG A 196 -16.19 8.02 -30.43
N SER A 197 -17.18 7.21 -30.09
CA SER A 197 -16.98 5.77 -29.93
C SER A 197 -16.74 5.12 -31.30
N VAL A 198 -15.81 4.16 -31.35
CA VAL A 198 -15.54 3.36 -32.57
C VAL A 198 -16.76 2.59 -33.09
N LYS A 199 -17.79 2.40 -32.24
CA LYS A 199 -19.05 1.75 -32.62
C LYS A 199 -19.85 2.54 -33.66
N ASN A 200 -19.57 3.83 -33.83
CA ASN A 200 -20.30 4.71 -34.74
C ASN A 200 -19.59 4.92 -36.09
N LEU A 201 -18.50 4.18 -36.36
CA LEU A 201 -17.77 4.25 -37.62
C LEU A 201 -18.52 3.48 -38.72
N SER A 202 -18.39 3.94 -39.96
CA SER A 202 -18.87 3.19 -41.13
C SER A 202 -18.05 1.89 -41.34
N GLY A 203 -18.54 0.99 -42.20
CA GLY A 203 -17.87 -0.29 -42.46
C GLY A 203 -16.43 -0.13 -42.96
N GLY A 204 -16.18 0.79 -43.91
CA GLY A 204 -14.84 1.08 -44.42
C GLY A 204 -13.93 1.74 -43.39
N GLU A 205 -14.44 2.71 -42.62
CA GLU A 205 -13.67 3.39 -41.56
C GLU A 205 -13.28 2.42 -40.43
N SER A 206 -14.21 1.54 -40.03
CA SER A 206 -13.96 0.50 -39.04
C SER A 206 -12.87 -0.48 -39.52
N PHE A 207 -12.86 -0.80 -40.82
CA PHE A 207 -11.83 -1.65 -41.40
C PHE A 207 -10.45 -0.98 -41.37
N ILE A 208 -10.33 0.29 -41.76
CA ILE A 208 -9.05 1.03 -41.70
C ILE A 208 -8.53 1.12 -40.27
N VAL A 209 -9.40 1.41 -39.29
CA VAL A 209 -9.01 1.44 -37.87
C VAL A 209 -8.55 0.06 -37.39
N SER A 210 -9.27 -1.00 -37.75
CA SER A 210 -8.93 -2.38 -37.38
C SER A 210 -7.61 -2.82 -38.02
N LEU A 211 -7.37 -2.45 -39.27
CA LEU A 211 -6.12 -2.69 -39.98
C LEU A 211 -4.96 -1.95 -39.30
N ALA A 212 -5.10 -0.65 -39.04
CA ALA A 212 -4.09 0.15 -38.36
C ALA A 212 -3.73 -0.43 -36.98
N LEU A 213 -4.70 -0.93 -36.21
CA LEU A 213 -4.49 -1.63 -34.95
C LEU A 213 -3.74 -2.95 -35.12
N ALA A 214 -4.13 -3.78 -36.09
CA ALA A 214 -3.46 -5.05 -36.37
C ALA A 214 -1.99 -4.83 -36.76
N LEU A 215 -1.72 -3.82 -37.57
CA LEU A 215 -0.38 -3.42 -37.97
C LEU A 215 0.42 -2.83 -36.80
N GLY A 216 -0.19 -1.95 -36.01
CA GLY A 216 0.43 -1.37 -34.82
C GLY A 216 0.82 -2.44 -33.79
N LEU A 217 -0.04 -3.44 -33.59
CA LEU A 217 0.24 -4.59 -32.74
C LEU A 217 1.41 -5.43 -33.28
N SER A 218 1.41 -5.71 -34.60
CA SER A 218 2.51 -6.44 -35.27
C SER A 218 3.86 -5.74 -35.11
N GLN A 219 3.87 -4.40 -35.09
CA GLN A 219 5.08 -3.59 -34.91
C GLN A 219 5.54 -3.55 -33.45
N MET A 220 4.62 -3.41 -32.48
CA MET A 220 4.95 -3.44 -31.05
C MET A 220 5.60 -4.77 -30.63
N VAL A 221 5.06 -5.88 -31.13
CA VAL A 221 5.48 -7.23 -30.69
C VAL A 221 6.90 -7.58 -31.15
N ALA A 222 7.39 -6.96 -32.25
CA ALA A 222 8.69 -7.23 -32.85
C ALA A 222 9.92 -7.12 -31.91
N GLY A 223 9.79 -6.40 -30.77
CA GLY A 223 10.86 -6.28 -29.77
C GLY A 223 11.01 -7.49 -28.82
N ASN A 224 9.94 -8.23 -28.52
CA ASN A 224 9.95 -9.29 -27.48
C ASN A 224 9.50 -10.67 -27.99
N MET A 225 8.69 -10.74 -29.05
CA MET A 225 8.28 -11.98 -29.73
C MET A 225 8.16 -11.68 -31.24
N ARG A 226 8.79 -12.45 -32.12
CA ARG A 226 8.67 -12.18 -33.56
C ARG A 226 7.34 -12.72 -34.09
N LEU A 227 6.36 -11.84 -34.31
CA LEU A 227 5.24 -12.14 -35.21
C LEU A 227 5.75 -12.04 -36.65
N GLU A 228 6.01 -13.21 -37.25
CA GLU A 228 6.56 -13.35 -38.62
C GLU A 228 5.46 -13.31 -39.69
N SER A 229 4.21 -13.60 -39.32
CA SER A 229 3.09 -13.72 -40.27
C SER A 229 1.82 -13.01 -39.75
N LEU A 230 1.12 -12.31 -40.64
CA LEU A 230 -0.20 -11.69 -40.40
C LEU A 230 -1.17 -12.15 -41.49
N PHE A 231 -2.35 -12.63 -41.11
CA PHE A 231 -3.42 -12.96 -42.05
C PHE A 231 -4.58 -11.97 -41.88
N LEU A 232 -5.04 -11.41 -42.99
CA LEU A 232 -6.18 -10.49 -43.06
C LEU A 232 -7.29 -11.18 -43.86
N ASP A 233 -8.45 -11.37 -43.24
CA ASP A 233 -9.58 -12.07 -43.83
C ASP A 233 -10.75 -11.11 -44.04
N GLU A 234 -11.04 -10.82 -45.30
CA GLU A 234 -12.12 -9.96 -45.77
C GLU A 234 -12.11 -8.52 -45.19
N GLY A 235 -12.97 -7.64 -45.73
CA GLY A 235 -13.11 -6.24 -45.28
C GLY A 235 -12.52 -5.18 -46.24
N PHE A 236 -11.77 -5.59 -47.26
CA PHE A 236 -11.36 -4.69 -48.34
C PHE A 236 -12.53 -4.29 -49.26
N GLY A 237 -13.60 -5.09 -49.32
CA GLY A 237 -14.76 -4.81 -50.18
C GLY A 237 -15.65 -3.66 -49.72
N THR A 238 -15.45 -3.16 -48.49
CA THR A 238 -16.15 -1.98 -47.96
C THR A 238 -15.37 -0.69 -48.16
N LEU A 239 -14.17 -0.77 -48.72
CA LEU A 239 -13.35 0.39 -49.06
C LEU A 239 -13.68 0.87 -50.47
N ASP A 240 -13.62 2.19 -50.65
CA ASP A 240 -13.51 2.81 -51.97
C ASP A 240 -12.11 2.57 -52.56
N GLU A 241 -11.98 2.79 -53.87
CA GLU A 241 -10.76 2.48 -54.63
C GLU A 241 -9.54 3.25 -54.09
N ASP A 242 -9.70 4.52 -53.76
CA ASP A 242 -8.63 5.35 -53.21
C ASP A 242 -8.15 4.84 -51.83
N SER A 243 -9.08 4.49 -50.93
CA SER A 243 -8.71 3.95 -49.61
C SER A 243 -8.07 2.56 -49.70
N LEU A 244 -8.50 1.73 -50.65
CA LEU A 244 -7.90 0.42 -50.89
C LEU A 244 -6.43 0.55 -51.31
N ASP A 245 -6.12 1.54 -52.14
CA ASP A 245 -4.78 1.82 -52.64
C ASP A 245 -3.81 2.20 -51.54
N ILE A 246 -4.26 3.08 -50.66
CA ILE A 246 -3.46 3.55 -49.53
C ILE A 246 -3.25 2.41 -48.52
N ALA A 247 -4.29 1.61 -48.25
CA ALA A 247 -4.18 0.43 -47.40
C ALA A 247 -3.17 -0.59 -47.94
N LEU A 248 -3.21 -0.86 -49.24
CA LEU A 248 -2.27 -1.77 -49.91
C LEU A 248 -0.84 -1.26 -49.92
N SER A 249 -0.65 0.04 -50.14
CA SER A 249 0.68 0.67 -50.07
C SER A 249 1.28 0.53 -48.66
N SER A 250 0.46 0.69 -47.62
CA SER A 250 0.88 0.51 -46.23
C SER A 250 1.25 -0.95 -45.92
N LEU A 251 0.52 -1.92 -46.50
CA LEU A 251 0.85 -3.35 -46.37
C LEU A 251 2.16 -3.71 -47.06
N ALA A 252 2.42 -3.14 -48.25
CA ALA A 252 3.68 -3.35 -48.97
C ALA A 252 4.90 -2.87 -48.16
N ASN A 253 4.79 -1.73 -47.47
CA ASN A 253 5.84 -1.22 -46.59
C ASN A 253 6.17 -2.18 -45.45
N LEU A 254 5.17 -2.86 -44.88
CA LEU A 254 5.38 -3.86 -43.85
C LEU A 254 5.95 -5.17 -44.38
N HIS A 255 5.59 -5.59 -45.58
CA HIS A 255 6.25 -6.72 -46.24
C HIS A 255 7.77 -6.47 -46.38
N GLN A 256 8.17 -5.24 -46.73
CA GLN A 256 9.59 -4.85 -46.81
C GLN A 256 10.33 -4.95 -45.47
N SER A 257 9.61 -4.90 -44.33
CA SER A 257 10.18 -5.11 -43.00
C SER A 257 10.44 -6.59 -42.65
N GLY A 258 10.23 -7.51 -43.60
CA GLY A 258 10.49 -8.95 -43.43
C GLY A 258 9.33 -9.73 -42.83
N LYS A 259 8.11 -9.18 -42.87
CA LYS A 259 6.88 -9.82 -42.36
C LYS A 259 6.10 -10.44 -43.53
N THR A 260 5.61 -11.65 -43.33
CA THR A 260 4.73 -12.32 -44.30
C THR A 260 3.30 -11.87 -44.07
N ILE A 261 2.66 -11.30 -45.10
CA ILE A 261 1.26 -10.85 -45.02
C ILE A 261 0.43 -11.70 -45.97
N GLY A 262 -0.55 -12.41 -45.43
CA GLY A 262 -1.56 -13.14 -46.19
C GLY A 262 -2.87 -12.36 -46.22
N ILE A 263 -3.49 -12.26 -47.40
CA ILE A 263 -4.77 -11.57 -47.59
C ILE A 263 -5.76 -12.54 -48.21
N ILE A 264 -6.95 -12.65 -47.62
CA ILE A 264 -8.09 -13.39 -48.14
C ILE A 264 -9.15 -12.36 -48.53
N SER A 265 -9.50 -12.32 -49.80
CA SER A 265 -10.51 -11.38 -50.28
C SER A 265 -11.12 -11.82 -51.61
N HIS A 266 -12.38 -11.45 -51.80
CA HIS A 266 -13.11 -11.56 -53.06
C HIS A 266 -13.00 -10.33 -53.97
N VAL A 267 -12.33 -9.24 -53.53
CA VAL A 267 -12.26 -7.97 -54.28
C VAL A 267 -11.37 -8.12 -55.53
N PRO A 268 -11.88 -7.87 -56.75
CA PRO A 268 -11.10 -8.01 -57.98
C PRO A 268 -9.85 -7.12 -58.04
N ALA A 269 -9.94 -5.88 -57.52
CA ALA A 269 -8.84 -4.92 -57.54
C ALA A 269 -7.57 -5.41 -56.81
N LEU A 270 -7.70 -6.33 -55.85
CA LEU A 270 -6.55 -6.95 -55.17
C LEU A 270 -5.76 -7.88 -56.10
N LYS A 271 -6.44 -8.55 -57.05
CA LYS A 271 -5.81 -9.49 -57.98
C LYS A 271 -4.85 -8.80 -58.94
N GLU A 272 -5.13 -7.54 -59.29
CA GLU A 272 -4.29 -6.77 -60.21
C GLU A 272 -3.02 -6.23 -59.53
N ARG A 273 -3.07 -6.04 -58.21
CA ARG A 273 -2.00 -5.41 -57.43
C ARG A 273 -1.06 -6.42 -56.77
N ILE A 274 -1.57 -7.60 -56.41
CA ILE A 274 -0.78 -8.65 -55.76
C ILE A 274 -0.56 -9.78 -56.77
N SER A 275 0.66 -9.84 -57.31
CA SER A 275 1.03 -10.83 -58.34
C SER A 275 1.00 -12.28 -57.84
N THR A 276 1.39 -12.51 -56.59
CA THR A 276 1.41 -13.85 -55.99
C THR A 276 0.09 -14.12 -55.30
N HIS A 277 -0.74 -14.99 -55.88
CA HIS A 277 -2.04 -15.34 -55.33
C HIS A 277 -2.31 -16.83 -55.40
N ILE A 278 -3.12 -17.32 -54.47
CA ILE A 278 -3.67 -18.67 -54.46
C ILE A 278 -5.16 -18.54 -54.77
N GLN A 279 -5.60 -19.09 -55.90
CA GLN A 279 -6.98 -19.02 -56.35
C GLN A 279 -7.77 -20.24 -55.86
N VAL A 280 -8.91 -19.99 -55.24
CA VAL A 280 -9.88 -21.02 -54.87
C VAL A 280 -11.02 -21.00 -55.90
N ILE A 281 -11.19 -22.11 -56.63
CA ILE A 281 -12.17 -22.27 -57.70
C ILE A 281 -13.26 -23.25 -57.24
N PRO A 282 -14.52 -22.82 -57.10
CA PRO A 282 -15.61 -23.73 -56.75
C PRO A 282 -15.88 -24.74 -57.87
N MET A 283 -16.12 -25.99 -57.49
CA MET A 283 -16.48 -27.10 -58.39
C MET A 283 -17.88 -27.63 -58.08
N SER A 284 -18.40 -28.50 -58.95
CA SER A 284 -19.65 -29.22 -58.70
C SER A 284 -19.54 -30.14 -57.47
N ALA A 285 -20.70 -30.44 -56.87
CA ALA A 285 -20.82 -31.30 -55.70
C ALA A 285 -20.11 -30.80 -54.42
N GLY A 286 -20.03 -29.47 -54.22
CA GLY A 286 -19.51 -28.87 -52.99
C GLY A 286 -17.99 -29.01 -52.80
N ARG A 287 -17.26 -29.33 -53.88
CA ARG A 287 -15.79 -29.37 -53.88
C ARG A 287 -15.24 -28.03 -54.34
N SER A 288 -13.99 -27.74 -53.98
CA SER A 288 -13.24 -26.60 -54.51
C SER A 288 -11.85 -27.07 -54.93
N ARG A 289 -11.32 -26.48 -56.00
CA ARG A 289 -9.95 -26.68 -56.47
C ARG A 289 -9.12 -25.46 -56.11
N ILE A 290 -7.89 -25.68 -55.69
CA ILE A 290 -6.95 -24.61 -55.38
C ILE A 290 -5.89 -24.59 -56.48
N GLU A 291 -5.55 -23.43 -57.00
CA GLU A 291 -4.50 -23.22 -58.00
C GLU A 291 -3.59 -22.08 -57.55
N GLY A 292 -2.28 -22.20 -57.77
CA GLY A 292 -1.34 -21.13 -57.45
C GLY A 292 0.05 -21.62 -57.03
N PRO A 293 0.94 -20.69 -56.67
CA PRO A 293 2.30 -20.99 -56.23
C PRO A 293 2.30 -21.92 -55.01
N GLY A 294 3.10 -22.98 -55.06
CA GLY A 294 3.25 -23.94 -53.95
C GLY A 294 2.09 -24.94 -53.80
N VAL A 295 1.07 -24.89 -54.66
CA VAL A 295 -0.04 -25.86 -54.67
C VAL A 295 0.37 -27.07 -55.52
N ASN A 296 0.61 -28.21 -54.87
CA ASN A 296 0.79 -29.48 -55.55
C ASN A 296 -0.57 -30.16 -55.72
N ALA A 297 -0.88 -30.61 -56.92
CA ALA A 297 -2.06 -31.45 -57.15
C ALA A 297 -1.89 -32.76 -56.36
N VAL A 298 -2.81 -32.99 -55.43
CA VAL A 298 -3.02 -34.31 -54.79
C VAL A 298 -4.13 -35.02 -55.53
#